data_AF-A0A2X4V6D6-F1
#
_entry.id   AF-A0A2X4V6D6-F1
#
_cell.length_a   1.000
_cell.length_b   1.000
_cell.length_c   1.000
_cell.angle_alpha   90.00
_cell.angle_beta   90.00
_cell.angle_gamma   90.00
#
_symmetry.space_group_name_H-M   'P 1'
#
loop_
_entity.id
_entity.type
_entity.pdbx_description
1 polymer ?
#
loop_
_entity_poly.entity_id
_entity_poly.type
_entity_poly.pdbx_seq_one_letter_code
_entity_poly.pdbx_strand_id
1 'polypeptide(L)'
;MAEYSLNKKRYKAGLAILVVTLAMGGLLITPHSSYAEDNRLPAINSSGNINTSLRENSHQLSEQELNKLFQNAVKSDLAGNPSLARKGYDYLADTQIAPLIAVPSSVNYVALDNFDAAKKAFSPLMFSSNVKEADYARLWDLWLTARTWTKGKTALEKALSQKVSEYRWHTGYGQAIADLYAGKINTETLFNTIENTPDISTEIKLDAQTEAAFFAVGYFQYVKNDIPKAREVFQRSYSKLNDISLERPLINREVEKFSKLN
;
A
#
# COMPACT_ATOMS: atom_id res chain seq x y z
N MET A 1 18.44 21.60 41.76
CA MET A 1 17.06 22.14 41.75
C MET A 1 16.73 22.43 40.29
N ALA A 2 16.18 21.44 39.56
CA ALA A 2 14.74 21.17 39.40
C ALA A 2 14.05 22.36 38.67
N GLU A 3 13.43 22.25 37.50
CA GLU A 3 12.70 21.16 36.86
C GLU A 3 12.86 21.23 35.32
N TYR A 4 13.28 20.13 34.68
CA TYR A 4 13.16 19.93 33.23
C TYR A 4 12.68 18.48 33.01
N SER A 5 11.40 18.25 33.29
CA SER A 5 10.78 16.95 33.14
C SER A 5 9.27 17.12 32.98
N LEU A 6 8.79 16.96 31.74
CA LEU A 6 7.53 16.27 31.36
C LEU A 6 6.97 16.84 30.06
N ASN A 7 7.50 16.37 28.92
CA ASN A 7 6.62 16.14 27.76
C ASN A 7 7.25 15.14 26.76
N LYS A 8 7.54 13.93 27.25
CA LYS A 8 8.11 12.82 26.45
C LYS A 8 7.07 11.81 25.93
N LYS A 9 5.78 12.20 25.84
CA LYS A 9 4.66 11.26 25.57
C LYS A 9 3.89 11.46 24.25
N ARG A 10 4.38 12.22 23.26
CA ARG A 10 3.61 12.47 22.01
C ARG A 10 4.33 12.24 20.67
N TYR A 11 5.42 11.46 20.64
CA TYR A 11 6.15 11.14 19.39
C TYR A 11 6.21 9.63 19.09
N LYS A 12 5.06 8.96 18.93
CA LYS A 12 5.00 7.56 18.45
C LYS A 12 3.87 7.29 17.44
N ALA A 13 3.56 8.25 16.56
CA ALA A 13 2.55 8.06 15.50
C ALA A 13 3.10 8.31 14.08
N GLY A 14 4.43 8.29 13.89
CA GLY A 14 5.08 8.68 12.64
C GLY A 14 5.84 7.58 11.90
N LEU A 15 5.40 6.31 11.98
CA LEU A 15 6.13 5.18 11.37
C LEU A 15 5.20 4.14 10.70
N ALA A 16 4.14 4.59 10.01
CA ALA A 16 3.18 3.69 9.35
C ALA A 16 3.46 3.43 7.85
N ILE A 17 4.53 4.00 7.29
CA ILE A 17 5.07 3.62 5.96
C ILE A 17 6.54 3.24 6.15
N LEU A 18 6.74 2.29 7.07
CA LEU A 18 7.94 1.47 7.24
C LEU A 18 7.54 0.07 7.77
N VAL A 19 6.37 -0.40 7.36
CA VAL A 19 5.78 -1.67 7.79
C VAL A 19 5.71 -2.53 6.53
N VAL A 20 6.83 -3.10 6.09
CA VAL A 20 7.20 -4.47 6.50
C VAL A 20 8.65 -4.62 7.02
N THR A 21 9.49 -3.57 7.06
CA THR A 21 10.94 -3.73 7.29
C THR A 21 11.46 -3.52 8.73
N LEU A 22 10.60 -3.44 9.75
CA LEU A 22 11.03 -3.42 11.17
C LEU A 22 10.45 -4.54 12.05
N ALA A 23 10.14 -5.69 11.44
CA ALA A 23 9.81 -6.93 12.17
C ALA A 23 10.71 -8.12 11.79
N MET A 24 11.94 -7.86 11.31
CA MET A 24 12.96 -8.88 11.01
C MET A 24 14.30 -8.55 11.71
N GLY A 25 14.24 -8.25 13.01
CA GLY A 25 15.42 -7.97 13.84
C GLY A 25 15.48 -8.86 15.08
N GLY A 26 16.09 -10.04 14.94
CA GLY A 26 16.79 -10.72 16.03
C GLY A 26 15.96 -11.55 17.01
N LEU A 27 15.63 -12.79 16.65
CA LEU A 27 15.76 -13.90 17.59
C LEU A 27 16.33 -15.10 16.83
N LEU A 28 17.60 -15.43 17.13
CA LEU A 28 18.17 -16.74 16.87
C LEU A 28 17.30 -17.76 17.63
N ILE A 29 16.54 -18.58 16.91
CA ILE A 29 15.90 -19.75 17.49
C ILE A 29 16.79 -20.95 17.15
N THR A 30 17.57 -21.39 18.13
CA THR A 30 18.10 -22.74 18.17
C THR A 30 16.94 -23.74 18.35
N PRO A 31 17.02 -24.96 17.80
CA PRO A 31 15.94 -25.93 17.98
C PRO A 31 16.15 -26.63 19.32
N HIS A 32 15.19 -26.54 20.24
CA HIS A 32 14.62 -27.69 20.99
C HIS A 32 13.66 -27.26 22.11
N SER A 33 12.63 -28.11 22.29
CA SER A 33 11.72 -28.26 23.44
C SER A 33 10.48 -27.37 23.56
N SER A 34 9.36 -27.95 23.08
CA SER A 34 8.17 -28.31 23.88
C SER A 34 7.62 -27.26 24.85
N TYR A 35 6.58 -26.53 24.42
CA TYR A 35 5.51 -26.06 25.32
C TYR A 35 4.15 -26.23 24.65
N ALA A 36 3.22 -26.75 25.45
CA ALA A 36 1.91 -27.23 25.10
C ALA A 36 1.01 -26.16 24.45
N GLU A 37 0.21 -26.59 23.48
CA GLU A 37 -0.88 -25.85 22.87
C GLU A 37 -1.96 -25.52 23.93
N ASP A 38 -2.13 -24.24 24.26
CA ASP A 38 -3.40 -23.74 24.79
C ASP A 38 -4.16 -23.07 23.64
N ASN A 39 -5.12 -23.81 23.11
CA ASN A 39 -5.80 -23.59 21.85
C ASN A 39 -6.97 -22.60 22.02
N ARG A 40 -6.66 -21.33 22.32
CA ARG A 40 -7.65 -20.24 22.47
C ARG A 40 -7.49 -19.10 21.46
N LEU A 41 -6.90 -19.37 20.30
CA LEU A 41 -6.97 -18.45 19.17
C LEU A 41 -8.19 -18.83 18.32
N PRO A 42 -9.09 -17.90 17.94
CA PRO A 42 -10.08 -18.21 16.92
C PRO A 42 -9.33 -18.40 15.60
N ALA A 43 -9.19 -19.66 15.19
CA ALA A 43 -8.73 -20.00 13.86
C ALA A 43 -9.66 -19.34 12.85
N ILE A 44 -9.14 -18.41 12.05
CA ILE A 44 -9.79 -17.98 10.82
C ILE A 44 -9.66 -19.18 9.88
N ASN A 45 -10.60 -20.12 9.98
CA ASN A 45 -10.61 -21.33 9.18
C ASN A 45 -10.70 -20.95 7.70
N SER A 46 -9.99 -21.72 6.86
CA SER A 46 -9.97 -21.66 5.39
C SER A 46 -11.36 -21.75 4.73
N SER A 47 -12.40 -22.04 5.52
CA SER A 47 -13.80 -22.19 5.12
C SER A 47 -14.61 -20.87 5.09
N GLY A 48 -14.02 -19.75 5.53
CA GLY A 48 -14.54 -18.44 5.16
C GLY A 48 -15.80 -17.91 5.86
N ASN A 49 -16.20 -18.42 7.02
CA ASN A 49 -17.24 -17.80 7.85
C ASN A 49 -16.62 -17.09 9.07
N ILE A 50 -16.71 -15.76 9.13
CA ILE A 50 -16.56 -15.01 10.39
C ILE A 50 -17.96 -15.02 11.02
N ASN A 51 -18.13 -15.80 12.09
CA ASN A 51 -19.35 -15.74 12.91
C ASN A 51 -19.60 -14.30 13.36
N THR A 52 -20.83 -13.83 13.23
CA THR A 52 -21.32 -12.51 13.69
C THR A 52 -20.96 -12.21 15.14
N SER A 53 -20.72 -13.22 15.97
CA SER A 53 -20.26 -13.11 17.36
C SER A 53 -18.81 -12.60 17.55
N LEU A 54 -18.00 -12.58 16.50
CA LEU A 54 -16.62 -12.08 16.56
C LEU A 54 -16.58 -10.55 16.52
N ARG A 55 -17.51 -9.91 15.79
CA ARG A 55 -17.56 -8.45 15.62
C ARG A 55 -17.91 -7.72 16.93
N GLU A 56 -18.68 -8.36 17.81
CA GLU A 56 -19.05 -7.82 19.13
C GLU A 56 -17.91 -7.95 20.16
N ASN A 57 -16.90 -8.79 19.90
CA ASN A 57 -15.78 -9.06 20.82
C ASN A 57 -14.43 -8.48 20.35
N SER A 58 -14.36 -7.74 19.25
CA SER A 58 -13.11 -7.13 18.77
C SER A 58 -12.49 -6.15 19.77
N HIS A 59 -13.31 -5.56 20.64
CA HIS A 59 -12.86 -4.72 21.76
C HIS A 59 -12.28 -5.49 22.96
N GLN A 60 -12.31 -6.83 22.95
CA GLN A 60 -11.77 -7.68 24.04
C GLN A 60 -10.38 -8.26 23.74
N LEU A 61 -9.90 -8.15 22.50
CA LEU A 61 -8.58 -8.66 22.14
C LEU A 61 -7.46 -7.75 22.63
N SER A 62 -6.38 -8.36 23.08
CA SER A 62 -5.14 -7.66 23.41
C SER A 62 -4.53 -7.02 22.15
N GLU A 63 -3.72 -5.98 22.35
CA GLU A 63 -2.97 -5.34 21.26
C GLU A 63 -2.09 -6.34 20.48
N GLN A 64 -1.54 -7.35 21.16
CA GLN A 64 -0.73 -8.40 20.52
C GLN A 64 -1.57 -9.28 19.59
N GLU A 65 -2.80 -9.63 19.98
CA GLU A 65 -3.71 -10.42 19.15
C GLU A 65 -4.20 -9.61 17.94
N LEU A 66 -4.55 -8.33 18.15
CA LEU A 66 -4.89 -7.42 17.04
C LEU A 66 -3.75 -7.28 16.05
N ASN A 67 -2.52 -7.11 16.53
CA ASN A 67 -1.32 -7.06 15.68
C ASN A 67 -1.10 -8.37 14.92
N LYS A 68 -1.31 -9.53 15.56
CA LYS A 68 -1.21 -10.83 14.88
C LYS A 68 -2.24 -10.97 13.75
N LEU A 69 -3.48 -10.54 13.99
CA LEU A 69 -4.53 -10.52 12.95
C LEU A 69 -4.16 -9.60 11.80
N PHE A 70 -3.62 -8.41 12.09
CA PHE A 70 -3.16 -7.49 11.07
C PHE A 70 -2.04 -8.08 10.21
N GLN A 71 -1.03 -8.70 10.83
CA GLN A 71 0.06 -9.35 10.11
C GLN A 71 -0.44 -10.51 9.23
N ASN A 72 -1.43 -11.27 9.69
CA ASN A 72 -2.04 -12.34 8.88
C ASN A 72 -2.81 -11.78 7.67
N ALA A 73 -3.51 -10.65 7.83
CA ALA A 73 -4.19 -9.98 6.73
C ALA A 73 -3.19 -9.49 5.67
N VAL A 74 -2.10 -8.82 6.08
CA VAL A 74 -1.04 -8.36 5.17
C VAL A 74 -0.38 -9.55 4.45
N LYS A 75 -0.04 -10.63 5.16
CA LYS A 75 0.50 -11.85 4.55
C LYS A 75 -0.45 -12.44 3.51
N SER A 76 -1.76 -12.40 3.76
CA SER A 76 -2.75 -12.90 2.82
C SER A 76 -2.78 -12.04 1.54
N ASP A 77 -2.69 -10.71 1.66
CA ASP A 77 -2.61 -9.80 0.51
C ASP A 77 -1.35 -10.03 -0.31
N LEU A 78 -0.18 -10.09 0.35
CA LEU A 78 1.10 -10.35 -0.30
C LEU A 78 1.14 -11.72 -1.00
N ALA A 79 0.41 -12.71 -0.47
CA ALA A 79 0.24 -14.02 -1.09
C ALA A 79 -0.80 -14.05 -2.23
N GLY A 80 -1.37 -12.91 -2.63
CA GLY A 80 -2.37 -12.84 -3.69
C GLY A 80 -3.76 -13.34 -3.29
N ASN A 81 -4.08 -13.34 -1.98
CA ASN A 81 -5.37 -13.77 -1.44
C ASN A 81 -6.18 -12.59 -0.84
N PRO A 82 -6.59 -11.60 -1.66
CA PRO A 82 -7.17 -10.35 -1.14
C PRO A 82 -8.53 -10.55 -0.46
N SER A 83 -9.31 -11.55 -0.86
CA SER A 83 -10.59 -11.87 -0.20
C SER A 83 -10.39 -12.39 1.23
N LEU A 84 -9.29 -13.08 1.51
CA LEU A 84 -8.95 -13.53 2.86
C LEU A 84 -8.40 -12.37 3.70
N ALA A 85 -7.53 -11.54 3.12
CA ALA A 85 -7.03 -10.34 3.78
C ALA A 85 -8.15 -9.37 4.18
N ARG A 86 -9.13 -9.16 3.29
CA ARG A 86 -10.31 -8.31 3.52
C ARG A 86 -11.06 -8.66 4.80
N LYS A 87 -11.24 -9.96 5.07
CA LYS A 87 -11.88 -10.44 6.29
C LYS A 87 -11.14 -10.00 7.55
N GLY A 88 -9.81 -10.06 7.52
CA GLY A 88 -8.97 -9.56 8.60
C GLY A 88 -9.07 -8.03 8.76
N TYR A 89 -9.02 -7.29 7.66
CA TYR A 89 -9.14 -5.83 7.71
C TYR A 89 -10.53 -5.36 8.17
N ASP A 90 -11.61 -6.00 7.73
CA ASP A 90 -12.98 -5.68 8.16
C ASP A 90 -13.18 -5.91 9.66
N TYR A 91 -12.55 -6.96 10.19
CA TYR A 91 -12.55 -7.23 11.62
C TYR A 91 -11.83 -6.14 12.43
N LEU A 92 -10.73 -5.62 11.88
CA LEU A 92 -9.87 -4.66 12.56
C LEU A 92 -10.31 -3.19 12.40
N ALA A 93 -11.25 -2.91 11.49
CA ALA A 93 -11.67 -1.56 11.10
C ALA A 93 -12.22 -0.71 12.25
N ASP A 94 -12.81 -1.34 13.27
CA ASP A 94 -13.43 -0.67 14.42
C ASP A 94 -12.58 -0.79 15.70
N THR A 95 -11.30 -1.16 15.58
CA THR A 95 -10.39 -1.41 16.72
C THR A 95 -9.36 -0.28 16.90
N GLN A 96 -8.59 -0.30 17.99
CA GLN A 96 -7.53 0.70 18.20
C GLN A 96 -6.41 0.68 17.15
N ILE A 97 -6.27 -0.39 16.36
CA ILE A 97 -5.27 -0.48 15.29
C ILE A 97 -5.83 -0.04 13.92
N ALA A 98 -7.07 0.44 13.85
CA ALA A 98 -7.67 0.95 12.61
C ALA A 98 -6.80 1.98 11.86
N PRO A 99 -6.09 2.91 12.52
CA PRO A 99 -5.17 3.80 11.81
C PRO A 99 -4.01 3.07 11.10
N LEU A 100 -3.51 1.97 11.68
CA LEU A 100 -2.39 1.20 11.11
C LEU A 100 -2.81 0.37 9.89
N ILE A 101 -4.07 -0.05 9.83
CA ILE A 101 -4.56 -0.87 8.73
C ILE A 101 -5.08 -0.04 7.55
N ALA A 102 -5.28 1.28 7.73
CA ALA A 102 -6.03 2.10 6.78
C ALA A 102 -5.45 2.05 5.36
N VAL A 103 -4.13 2.14 5.23
CA VAL A 103 -3.45 2.04 3.92
C VAL A 103 -3.56 0.64 3.32
N PRO A 104 -3.10 -0.46 3.97
CA PRO A 104 -3.25 -1.82 3.42
C PRO A 104 -4.70 -2.18 3.08
N SER A 105 -5.65 -1.79 3.93
CA SER A 105 -7.08 -2.03 3.72
C SER A 105 -7.62 -1.30 2.48
N SER A 106 -7.12 -0.10 2.20
CA SER A 106 -7.49 0.68 1.01
C SER A 106 -6.95 0.04 -0.27
N VAL A 107 -5.68 -0.41 -0.25
CA VAL A 107 -5.07 -1.15 -1.37
C VAL A 107 -5.79 -2.48 -1.62
N ASN A 108 -6.19 -3.17 -0.56
CA ASN A 108 -6.95 -4.42 -0.65
C ASN A 108 -8.27 -4.25 -1.42
N TYR A 109 -8.97 -3.10 -1.29
CA TYR A 109 -10.15 -2.84 -2.14
C TYR A 109 -9.80 -2.75 -3.63
N VAL A 110 -8.62 -2.26 -3.99
CA VAL A 110 -8.13 -2.29 -5.38
C VAL A 110 -7.83 -3.72 -5.83
N ALA A 111 -7.23 -4.54 -4.97
CA ALA A 111 -6.95 -5.95 -5.25
C ALA A 111 -8.23 -6.76 -5.49
N LEU A 112 -9.34 -6.34 -4.87
CA LEU A 112 -10.69 -6.89 -5.07
C LEU A 112 -11.46 -6.26 -6.23
N ASP A 113 -10.84 -5.36 -7.00
CA ASP A 113 -11.47 -4.56 -8.06
C ASP A 113 -12.70 -3.75 -7.59
N ASN A 114 -12.81 -3.50 -6.28
CA ASN A 114 -13.84 -2.65 -5.69
C ASN A 114 -13.36 -1.19 -5.64
N PHE A 115 -13.27 -0.57 -6.81
CA PHE A 115 -12.65 0.75 -6.98
C PHE A 115 -13.39 1.89 -6.27
N ASP A 116 -14.71 1.79 -6.12
CA ASP A 116 -15.49 2.82 -5.40
C ASP A 116 -15.21 2.77 -3.89
N ALA A 117 -15.09 1.56 -3.31
CA ALA A 117 -14.67 1.41 -1.93
C ALA A 117 -13.23 1.89 -1.73
N ALA A 118 -12.32 1.58 -2.66
CA ALA A 118 -10.94 2.06 -2.63
C ALA A 118 -10.88 3.60 -2.62
N LYS A 119 -11.59 4.28 -3.54
CA LYS A 119 -11.66 5.75 -3.57
C LYS A 119 -12.15 6.33 -2.25
N LYS A 120 -13.21 5.75 -1.68
CA LYS A 120 -13.76 6.18 -0.39
C LYS A 120 -12.75 6.00 0.75
N ALA A 121 -12.01 4.89 0.75
CA ALA A 121 -11.03 4.58 1.78
C ALA A 121 -9.76 5.45 1.70
N PHE A 122 -9.27 5.76 0.49
CA PHE A 122 -8.13 6.66 0.29
C PHE A 122 -8.46 8.14 0.53
N SER A 123 -9.72 8.56 0.34
CA SER A 123 -10.13 9.97 0.47
C SER A 123 -9.68 10.65 1.77
N PRO A 124 -9.92 10.10 2.98
CA PRO A 124 -9.43 10.70 4.22
C PRO A 124 -7.90 10.68 4.33
N LEU A 125 -7.23 9.68 3.76
CA LEU A 125 -5.77 9.51 3.82
C LEU A 125 -5.03 10.62 3.06
N MET A 126 -5.62 11.21 2.02
CA MET A 126 -5.07 12.37 1.31
C MET A 126 -4.86 13.61 2.20
N PHE A 127 -5.48 13.64 3.38
CA PHE A 127 -5.37 14.72 4.37
C PHE A 127 -4.64 14.26 5.64
N SER A 128 -3.99 13.09 5.60
CA SER A 128 -3.22 12.56 6.73
C SER A 128 -2.11 13.52 7.15
N SER A 129 -1.87 13.62 8.47
CA SER A 129 -0.70 14.34 8.99
C SER A 129 0.61 13.63 8.65
N ASN A 130 0.54 12.33 8.32
CA ASN A 130 1.67 11.61 7.77
C ASN A 130 1.80 11.95 6.28
N VAL A 131 2.80 12.78 5.95
CA VAL A 131 2.99 13.29 4.59
C VAL A 131 3.21 12.21 3.53
N LYS A 132 3.84 11.09 3.89
CA LYS A 132 4.04 9.96 2.97
C LYS A 132 2.71 9.28 2.65
N GLU A 133 1.85 9.12 3.65
CA GLU A 133 0.52 8.52 3.51
C GLU A 133 -0.39 9.40 2.68
N ALA A 134 -0.32 10.72 2.90
CA ALA A 134 -1.05 11.69 2.11
C ALA A 134 -0.63 11.69 0.64
N ASP A 135 0.68 11.68 0.34
CA ASP A 135 1.18 11.57 -1.02
C ASP A 135 0.77 10.24 -1.68
N TYR A 136 0.95 9.12 -0.98
CA TYR A 136 0.59 7.80 -1.48
C TYR A 136 -0.91 7.66 -1.80
N ALA A 137 -1.79 8.18 -0.92
CA ALA A 137 -3.22 8.20 -1.17
C ALA A 137 -3.60 9.04 -2.40
N ARG A 138 -2.89 10.15 -2.65
CA ARG A 138 -3.10 10.99 -3.85
C ARG A 138 -2.63 10.29 -5.11
N LEU A 139 -1.52 9.53 -5.06
CA LEU A 139 -1.10 8.69 -6.19
C LEU A 139 -2.17 7.64 -6.53
N TRP A 140 -2.76 7.01 -5.51
CA TRP A 140 -3.89 6.11 -5.70
C TRP A 140 -5.12 6.79 -6.29
N ASP A 141 -5.43 8.02 -5.89
CA ASP A 141 -6.52 8.78 -6.51
C ASP A 141 -6.26 9.05 -8.00
N LEU A 142 -5.02 9.38 -8.40
CA LEU A 142 -4.65 9.51 -9.81
C LEU A 142 -4.83 8.19 -10.57
N TRP A 143 -4.32 7.08 -10.01
CA TRP A 143 -4.43 5.75 -10.63
C TRP A 143 -5.89 5.32 -10.75
N LEU A 144 -6.69 5.46 -9.69
CA LEU A 144 -8.11 5.09 -9.67
C LEU A 144 -8.92 5.96 -10.62
N THR A 145 -8.58 7.26 -10.73
CA THR A 145 -9.16 8.16 -11.72
C THR A 145 -8.91 7.64 -13.13
N ALA A 146 -7.66 7.31 -13.47
CA ALA A 146 -7.31 6.75 -14.78
C ALA A 146 -7.99 5.40 -15.05
N ARG A 147 -7.92 4.48 -14.09
CA ARG A 147 -8.44 3.11 -14.20
C ARG A 147 -9.94 3.06 -14.49
N THR A 148 -10.69 3.98 -13.90
CA THR A 148 -12.17 4.00 -13.94
C THR A 148 -12.73 5.08 -14.87
N TRP A 149 -11.88 5.74 -15.65
CA TRP A 149 -12.30 6.82 -16.52
C TRP A 149 -13.13 6.35 -17.71
N THR A 150 -14.20 7.07 -18.01
CA THR A 150 -15.10 6.75 -19.13
C THR A 150 -15.32 7.91 -20.11
N LYS A 151 -14.84 9.13 -19.80
CA LYS A 151 -15.16 10.37 -20.55
C LYS A 151 -14.15 10.71 -21.66
N GLY A 152 -13.40 9.73 -22.16
CA GLY A 152 -12.41 9.90 -23.24
C GLY A 152 -11.04 10.42 -22.80
N LYS A 153 -10.02 10.22 -23.65
CA LYS A 153 -8.59 10.43 -23.32
C LYS A 153 -8.22 11.88 -23.00
N THR A 154 -8.59 12.85 -23.84
CA THR A 154 -8.23 14.26 -23.61
C THR A 154 -8.83 14.80 -22.31
N ALA A 155 -10.04 14.39 -21.97
CA ALA A 155 -10.68 14.77 -20.72
C ALA A 155 -9.98 14.11 -19.50
N LEU A 156 -9.49 12.87 -19.66
CA LEU A 156 -8.68 12.21 -18.63
C LEU A 156 -7.37 12.95 -18.38
N GLU A 157 -6.59 13.21 -19.44
CA GLU A 157 -5.31 13.90 -19.33
C GLU A 157 -5.47 15.28 -18.66
N LYS A 158 -6.55 16.02 -19.00
CA LYS A 158 -6.90 17.27 -18.33
C LYS A 158 -7.21 17.07 -16.84
N ALA A 159 -8.05 16.10 -16.50
CA ALA A 159 -8.44 15.83 -15.11
C ALA A 159 -7.24 15.42 -14.23
N LEU A 160 -6.35 14.57 -14.76
CA LEU A 160 -5.12 14.16 -14.07
C LEU A 160 -4.18 15.35 -13.89
N SER A 161 -3.94 16.14 -14.94
CA SER A 161 -3.09 17.34 -14.85
C SER A 161 -3.62 18.34 -13.81
N GLN A 162 -4.93 18.56 -13.80
CA GLN A 162 -5.59 19.40 -12.80
C GLN A 162 -5.36 18.88 -11.37
N LYS A 163 -5.64 17.59 -11.10
CA LYS A 163 -5.39 16.98 -9.79
C LYS A 163 -3.94 17.12 -9.34
N VAL A 164 -2.99 16.83 -10.23
CA VAL A 164 -1.55 16.95 -9.94
C VAL A 164 -1.18 18.38 -9.55
N SER A 165 -1.81 19.40 -10.16
CA SER A 165 -1.58 20.81 -9.83
C SER A 165 -2.26 21.27 -8.53
N GLU A 166 -3.37 20.65 -8.14
CA GLU A 166 -4.13 20.98 -6.92
C GLU A 166 -3.57 20.29 -5.68
N TYR A 167 -2.88 19.15 -5.85
CA TYR A 167 -2.27 18.41 -4.77
C TYR A 167 -0.95 19.01 -4.30
N ARG A 168 -0.78 19.04 -2.98
CA ARG A 168 0.48 19.40 -2.34
C ARG A 168 1.31 18.16 -2.09
N TRP A 169 2.30 17.91 -2.92
CA TRP A 169 3.26 16.80 -2.77
C TRP A 169 4.36 17.19 -1.78
N HIS A 170 4.76 16.24 -0.93
CA HIS A 170 5.75 16.45 0.12
C HIS A 170 7.04 15.69 -0.15
N THR A 171 6.96 14.60 -0.89
CA THR A 171 8.09 13.75 -1.27
C THR A 171 8.49 14.04 -2.73
N GLY A 172 9.79 14.06 -3.00
CA GLY A 172 10.31 14.27 -4.36
C GLY A 172 9.89 13.17 -5.33
N TYR A 173 9.89 11.91 -4.88
CA TYR A 173 9.43 10.79 -5.71
C TYR A 173 7.91 10.78 -5.91
N GLY A 174 7.11 11.16 -4.90
CA GLY A 174 5.66 11.31 -5.05
C GLY A 174 5.30 12.37 -6.10
N GLN A 175 5.96 13.52 -6.05
CA GLN A 175 5.84 14.56 -7.09
C GLN A 175 6.25 14.02 -8.48
N ALA A 176 7.34 13.27 -8.59
CA ALA A 176 7.78 12.72 -9.87
C ALA A 176 6.77 11.73 -10.47
N ILE A 177 6.19 10.83 -9.67
CA ILE A 177 5.14 9.92 -10.14
C ILE A 177 3.90 10.73 -10.58
N ALA A 178 3.52 11.75 -9.83
CA ALA A 178 2.41 12.64 -10.19
C ALA A 178 2.67 13.38 -11.51
N ASP A 179 3.89 13.88 -11.72
CA ASP A 179 4.28 14.57 -12.95
C ASP A 179 4.31 13.65 -14.17
N LEU A 180 4.56 12.34 -13.99
CA LEU A 180 4.35 11.35 -15.05
C LEU A 180 2.86 11.30 -15.46
N TYR A 181 1.93 11.27 -14.49
CA TYR A 181 0.48 11.27 -14.76
C TYR A 181 -0.02 12.57 -15.39
N ALA A 182 0.62 13.70 -15.09
CA ALA A 182 0.37 14.97 -15.77
C ALA A 182 1.04 15.06 -17.17
N GLY A 183 1.81 14.05 -17.58
CA GLY A 183 2.53 14.02 -18.85
C GLY A 183 3.72 14.99 -18.94
N LYS A 184 4.23 15.47 -17.80
CA LYS A 184 5.32 16.45 -17.75
C LYS A 184 6.71 15.80 -17.80
N ILE A 185 6.82 14.56 -17.32
CA ILE A 185 8.07 13.79 -17.37
C ILE A 185 7.83 12.42 -18.01
N ASN A 186 8.91 11.72 -18.34
CA ASN A 186 8.89 10.34 -18.81
C ASN A 186 9.39 9.38 -17.71
N THR A 187 9.33 8.08 -17.97
CA THR A 187 9.77 7.07 -16.98
C THR A 187 11.26 7.07 -16.69
N GLU A 188 12.10 7.47 -17.65
CA GLU A 188 13.55 7.59 -17.42
C GLU A 188 13.83 8.68 -16.40
N THR A 189 13.22 9.87 -16.56
CA THR A 189 13.29 10.95 -15.58
C THR A 189 12.75 10.50 -14.22
N LEU A 190 11.61 9.81 -14.18
CA LEU A 190 11.02 9.30 -12.94
C LEU A 190 12.00 8.39 -12.16
N PHE A 191 12.51 7.33 -12.79
CA PHE A 191 13.41 6.40 -12.11
C PHE A 191 14.75 7.03 -11.75
N ASN A 192 15.26 7.94 -12.59
CA ASN A 192 16.47 8.71 -12.25
C ASN A 192 16.26 9.62 -11.04
N THR A 193 15.08 10.25 -10.88
CA THR A 193 14.77 11.05 -9.70
C THR A 193 14.82 10.21 -8.43
N ILE A 194 14.28 8.98 -8.46
CA ILE A 194 14.26 8.08 -7.29
C ILE A 194 15.68 7.61 -6.96
N GLU A 195 16.44 7.16 -7.97
CA GLU A 195 17.81 6.67 -7.80
C GLU A 195 18.72 7.73 -7.14
N ASN A 196 18.60 8.97 -7.62
CA ASN A 196 19.44 10.09 -7.20
C ASN A 196 18.85 10.89 -6.03
N THR A 197 17.77 10.42 -5.39
CA THR A 197 17.26 11.09 -4.19
C THR A 197 18.30 10.96 -3.07
N PRO A 198 18.82 12.09 -2.54
CA PRO A 198 19.83 12.06 -1.48
C PRO A 198 19.21 11.59 -0.16
N ASP A 199 20.04 11.03 0.71
CA ASP A 199 19.74 10.80 2.13
C ASP A 199 18.51 9.93 2.46
N ILE A 200 18.09 9.06 1.53
CA ILE A 200 17.11 8.00 1.80
C ILE A 200 17.80 6.62 1.82
N SER A 201 17.37 5.74 2.73
CA SER A 201 17.95 4.40 2.85
C SER A 201 17.65 3.54 1.62
N THR A 202 18.45 2.48 1.43
CA THR A 202 18.27 1.51 0.34
C THR A 202 16.86 0.90 0.34
N GLU A 203 16.30 0.62 1.52
CA GLU A 203 14.96 0.06 1.67
C GLU A 203 13.89 1.04 1.18
N ILE A 204 14.01 2.32 1.56
CA ILE A 204 13.08 3.37 1.11
C ILE A 204 13.21 3.58 -0.41
N LYS A 205 14.42 3.48 -0.96
CA LYS A 205 14.63 3.54 -2.42
C LYS A 205 13.93 2.38 -3.13
N LEU A 206 14.08 1.16 -2.61
CA LEU A 206 13.46 -0.04 -3.18
C LEU A 206 11.92 0.04 -3.13
N ASP A 207 11.36 0.53 -2.03
CA ASP A 207 9.93 0.79 -1.90
C ASP A 207 9.46 1.82 -2.93
N ALA A 208 10.13 2.97 -3.02
CA ALA A 208 9.80 4.02 -3.97
C ALA A 208 9.92 3.54 -5.43
N GLN A 209 10.93 2.72 -5.75
CA GLN A 209 11.08 2.09 -7.07
C GLN A 209 9.91 1.15 -7.39
N THR A 210 9.43 0.41 -6.39
CA THR A 210 8.31 -0.53 -6.54
C THR A 210 6.99 0.21 -6.77
N GLU A 211 6.71 1.22 -5.94
CA GLU A 211 5.57 2.12 -6.12
C GLU A 211 5.61 2.78 -7.52
N ALA A 212 6.75 3.36 -7.89
CA ALA A 212 6.92 4.02 -9.18
C ALA A 212 6.71 3.07 -10.36
N ALA A 213 7.22 1.83 -10.27
CA ALA A 213 6.99 0.82 -11.29
C ALA A 213 5.50 0.49 -11.45
N PHE A 214 4.79 0.26 -10.33
CA PHE A 214 3.34 0.02 -10.37
C PHE A 214 2.57 1.18 -10.99
N PHE A 215 2.81 2.40 -10.52
CA PHE A 215 2.10 3.58 -11.02
C PHE A 215 2.45 3.90 -12.47
N ALA A 216 3.69 3.69 -12.92
CA ALA A 216 4.10 3.89 -14.31
C ALA A 216 3.47 2.86 -15.25
N VAL A 217 3.36 1.59 -14.84
CA VAL A 217 2.60 0.57 -15.57
C VAL A 217 1.14 1.02 -15.72
N GLY A 218 0.52 1.46 -14.63
CA GLY A 218 -0.85 1.99 -14.64
C GLY A 218 -1.02 3.21 -15.56
N TYR A 219 -0.04 4.11 -15.60
CA TYR A 219 -0.04 5.27 -16.49
C TYR A 219 -0.10 4.85 -17.97
N PHE A 220 0.81 3.98 -18.39
CA PHE A 220 0.82 3.53 -19.79
C PHE A 220 -0.42 2.73 -20.15
N GLN A 221 -0.89 1.86 -19.23
CA GLN A 221 -2.08 1.05 -19.47
C GLN A 221 -3.36 1.89 -19.55
N TYR A 222 -3.59 2.79 -18.59
CA TYR A 222 -4.89 3.45 -18.42
C TYR A 222 -4.94 4.88 -18.97
N VAL A 223 -3.81 5.59 -19.03
CA VAL A 223 -3.75 6.97 -19.54
C VAL A 223 -3.32 6.99 -21.01
N LYS A 224 -2.26 6.25 -21.36
CA LYS A 224 -1.72 6.25 -22.73
C LYS A 224 -2.33 5.18 -23.62
N ASN A 225 -2.94 4.14 -23.04
CA ASN A 225 -3.40 2.94 -23.73
C ASN A 225 -2.26 2.28 -24.54
N ASP A 226 -1.06 2.26 -23.96
CA ASP A 226 0.17 1.73 -24.54
C ASP A 226 0.62 0.49 -23.76
N ILE A 227 -0.02 -0.64 -24.08
CA ILE A 227 0.25 -1.93 -23.43
C ILE A 227 1.71 -2.41 -23.66
N PRO A 228 2.31 -2.29 -24.86
CA PRO A 228 3.72 -2.60 -25.06
C PRO A 228 4.64 -1.81 -24.13
N LYS A 229 4.40 -0.51 -23.97
CA LYS A 229 5.23 0.32 -23.08
C LYS A 229 5.02 0.00 -21.61
N ALA A 230 3.79 -0.30 -21.19
CA ALA A 230 3.51 -0.79 -19.84
C ALA A 230 4.29 -2.08 -19.53
N ARG A 231 4.33 -3.03 -20.48
CA ARG A 231 5.11 -4.27 -20.37
C ARG A 231 6.62 -4.00 -20.29
N GLU A 232 7.14 -3.10 -21.12
CA GLU A 232 8.55 -2.71 -21.10
C GLU A 232 8.97 -2.14 -19.74
N VAL A 233 8.17 -1.24 -19.17
CA VAL A 233 8.42 -0.66 -17.83
C VAL A 233 8.49 -1.77 -16.78
N PHE A 234 7.51 -2.67 -16.78
CA PHE A 234 7.50 -3.78 -15.83
C PHE A 234 8.77 -4.65 -15.95
N GLN A 235 9.13 -5.06 -17.17
CA GLN A 235 10.28 -5.94 -17.40
C GLN A 235 11.60 -5.30 -16.93
N ARG A 236 11.77 -3.99 -17.16
CA ARG A 236 12.97 -3.25 -16.74
C ARG A 236 13.07 -3.10 -15.23
N SER A 237 11.94 -2.97 -14.54
CA SER A 237 11.92 -2.78 -13.09
C SER A 237 11.87 -4.08 -12.29
N TYR A 238 11.54 -5.22 -12.92
CA TYR A 238 11.22 -6.48 -12.23
C TYR A 238 12.25 -6.95 -11.21
N SER A 239 13.55 -6.88 -11.54
CA SER A 239 14.65 -7.30 -10.66
C SER A 239 14.93 -6.33 -9.51
N LYS A 240 14.27 -5.16 -9.50
CA LYS A 240 14.43 -4.08 -8.52
C LYS A 240 13.15 -3.84 -7.71
N LEU A 241 12.18 -4.76 -7.77
CA LEU A 241 10.95 -4.64 -7.00
C LEU A 241 11.14 -5.24 -5.61
N ASN A 242 10.58 -4.59 -4.60
CA ASN A 242 10.50 -5.11 -3.24
C ASN A 242 9.44 -6.20 -3.16
N ASP A 243 9.83 -7.39 -2.70
CA ASP A 243 8.92 -8.53 -2.58
C ASP A 243 7.89 -8.39 -1.45
N ILE A 244 8.11 -7.46 -0.51
CA ILE A 244 7.20 -7.18 0.61
C ILE A 244 6.33 -5.92 0.42
N SER A 245 6.31 -5.33 -0.78
CA SER A 245 5.44 -4.20 -1.11
C SER A 245 4.00 -4.66 -1.45
N LEU A 246 3.00 -3.87 -1.05
CA LEU A 246 1.58 -4.13 -1.33
C LEU A 246 1.26 -4.09 -2.83
N GLU A 247 2.05 -3.37 -3.61
CA GLU A 247 1.95 -3.30 -5.06
C GLU A 247 2.42 -4.59 -5.74
N ARG A 248 3.31 -5.37 -5.12
CA ARG A 248 3.90 -6.57 -5.73
C ARG A 248 2.85 -7.55 -6.28
N PRO A 249 1.84 -8.01 -5.52
CA PRO A 249 0.79 -8.87 -6.04
C PRO A 249 -0.07 -8.17 -7.12
N LEU A 250 -0.27 -6.86 -7.04
CA LEU A 250 -1.01 -6.09 -8.04
C LEU A 250 -0.25 -5.99 -9.36
N ILE A 251 1.05 -5.71 -9.31
CA ILE A 251 1.94 -5.70 -10.47
C ILE A 251 1.88 -7.06 -11.16
N ASN A 252 2.05 -8.16 -10.42
CA ASN A 252 1.99 -9.52 -10.98
C ASN A 252 0.66 -9.78 -11.69
N ARG A 253 -0.46 -9.39 -11.07
CA ARG A 253 -1.81 -9.51 -11.64
C ARG A 253 -1.99 -8.69 -12.92
N GLU A 254 -1.53 -7.44 -12.95
CA GLU A 254 -1.63 -6.59 -14.14
C GLU A 254 -0.76 -7.11 -15.29
N VAL A 255 0.39 -7.70 -14.97
CA VAL A 255 1.30 -8.30 -15.95
C VAL A 255 0.76 -9.59 -16.55
N GLU A 256 0.16 -10.47 -15.74
CA GLU A 256 -0.50 -11.68 -16.25
C GLU A 256 -1.56 -11.36 -17.30
N LYS A 257 -2.27 -10.24 -17.15
CA LYS A 257 -3.23 -9.77 -18.17
C LYS A 257 -2.52 -9.44 -19.48
N PHE A 258 -1.31 -8.89 -19.45
CA PHE A 258 -0.55 -8.64 -20.68
C PHE A 258 -0.18 -9.92 -21.42
N SER A 259 0.12 -11.02 -20.70
CA SER A 259 0.47 -12.31 -21.31
C SER A 259 -0.72 -13.01 -21.98
N LYS A 260 -1.95 -12.71 -21.55
CA LYS A 260 -3.20 -13.30 -22.09
C LYS A 260 -3.77 -12.56 -23.31
N LEU A 261 -3.17 -11.43 -23.70
CA LEU A 261 -3.59 -10.61 -24.84
C LEU A 261 -2.82 -10.93 -26.14
N ASN A 262 -2.04 -12.03 -26.15
CA ASN A 262 -1.29 -12.54 -27.29
C ASN A 262 -2.01 -13.73 -27.93
#